data_AF-A0A7M5XHV3-F1
#
_entry.id   AF-A0A7M5XHV3-F1
#
_cell.length_a   1.000
_cell.length_b   1.000
_cell.length_c   1.000
_cell.angle_alpha   90.00
_cell.angle_beta   90.00
_cell.angle_gamma   90.00
#
_symmetry.space_group_name_H-M   'P 1'
#
loop_
_entity.id
_entity.type
_entity.pdbx_description
1 polymer ?
#
loop_
_entity_poly.entity_id
_entity_poly.type
_entity_poly.pdbx_seq_one_letter_code
_entity_poly.pdbx_strand_id
1 'polypeptide(L)'
;MNTLQLICALDSDPMMREYRREVYALDEFKQARLEIKGIYICNEEPSMKEGSHWILIFIQPEKTYFVDSFGYDPDYYGLENKLKVLKTPILTFSKVLQNPFS
;
A
#
# COMPACT_ATOMS: atom_id res chain seq x y z
N MET A 1 3.02 13.77 5.07
CA MET A 1 2.99 12.69 6.07
C MET A 1 4.23 11.85 5.89
N ASN A 2 4.94 11.46 6.96
CA ASN A 2 6.18 10.68 6.87
C ASN A 2 6.02 9.26 7.45
N THR A 3 7.05 8.43 7.28
CA THR A 3 7.07 7.02 7.74
C THR A 3 6.77 6.87 9.22
N LEU A 4 7.32 7.74 10.08
CA LEU A 4 7.09 7.67 11.53
C LEU A 4 5.63 7.94 11.87
N GLN A 5 5.02 8.95 11.23
CA GLN A 5 3.61 9.29 11.43
C GLN A 5 2.67 8.16 10.99
N LEU A 6 2.98 7.52 9.86
CA LEU A 6 2.24 6.35 9.36
C LEU A 6 2.33 5.17 10.33
N ILE A 7 3.53 4.90 10.83
CA ILE A 7 3.79 3.86 11.83
C ILE A 7 2.98 4.13 13.10
N CYS A 8 3.00 5.35 13.62
CA CYS A 8 2.22 5.73 14.80
C CYS A 8 0.71 5.60 14.57
N ALA A 9 0.22 5.96 13.38
CA ALA A 9 -1.18 5.80 13.03
C ALA A 9 -1.60 4.33 13.02
N LEU A 10 -0.82 3.44 12.41
CA LEU A 10 -1.07 2.00 12.42
C LEU A 10 -0.98 1.41 13.83
N ASP A 11 -0.04 1.88 14.65
CA ASP A 11 0.12 1.41 16.03
C ASP A 11 -1.00 1.89 16.94
N SER A 12 -1.69 2.97 16.62
CA SER A 12 -2.80 3.47 17.44
C SER A 12 -4.00 2.52 17.47
N ASP A 13 -4.15 1.66 16.46
CA ASP A 13 -5.20 0.66 16.36
C ASP A 13 -4.62 -0.75 16.66
N PRO A 14 -5.10 -1.45 17.70
CA PRO A 14 -4.57 -2.76 18.08
C PRO A 14 -4.67 -3.83 16.99
N MET A 15 -5.72 -3.77 16.16
CA MET A 15 -5.90 -4.71 15.06
C MET A 15 -4.87 -4.40 13.98
N MET A 16 -4.75 -3.15 13.51
CA MET A 16 -3.78 -2.77 12.49
C MET A 16 -2.34 -3.08 12.90
N ARG A 17 -2.00 -2.93 14.19
CA ARG A 17 -0.69 -3.28 14.74
C ARG A 17 -0.29 -4.74 14.50
N GLU A 18 -1.22 -5.69 14.57
CA GLU A 18 -0.94 -7.11 14.32
C GLU A 18 -0.56 -7.38 12.86
N TYR A 19 -1.20 -6.67 11.93
CA TYR A 19 -0.99 -6.84 10.49
C TYR A 19 0.12 -5.94 9.95
N ARG A 20 0.59 -4.94 10.70
CA ARG A 20 1.63 -4.03 10.24
C ARG A 20 2.88 -4.81 9.84
N ARG A 21 3.38 -4.52 8.64
CA ARG A 21 4.68 -5.01 8.18
C ARG A 21 5.64 -3.86 7.98
N GLU A 22 5.53 -3.15 6.87
CA GLU A 22 6.56 -2.21 6.46
C GLU A 22 5.98 -1.05 5.62
N VAL A 23 6.72 0.06 5.60
CA VAL A 23 6.48 1.23 4.75
C VAL A 23 7.65 1.29 3.77
N TYR A 24 7.36 1.38 2.48
CA TYR A 24 8.34 1.31 1.39
C TYR A 24 8.19 2.48 0.43
N ALA A 25 9.24 2.80 -0.31
CA ALA A 25 9.11 3.50 -1.59
C ALA A 25 8.78 2.53 -2.74
N LEU A 26 8.29 3.07 -3.87
CA LEU A 26 7.81 2.26 -5.00
C LEU A 26 8.90 1.36 -5.61
N ASP A 27 10.13 1.86 -5.65
CA ASP A 27 11.33 1.17 -6.13
C ASP A 27 11.82 0.09 -5.15
N GLU A 28 11.48 0.21 -3.86
CA GLU A 28 11.84 -0.76 -2.83
C GLU A 28 10.84 -1.91 -2.72
N PHE A 29 9.66 -1.77 -3.33
CA PHE A 29 8.60 -2.79 -3.30
C PHE A 29 9.03 -4.05 -4.06
N LYS A 30 9.59 -5.01 -3.31
CA LYS A 30 10.09 -6.30 -3.79
C LYS A 30 9.12 -7.43 -3.41
N GLN A 31 8.67 -8.18 -4.42
CA GLN A 31 7.68 -9.27 -4.29
C GLN A 31 8.06 -10.34 -3.26
N ALA A 32 9.35 -10.65 -3.11
CA ALA A 32 9.84 -11.76 -2.28
C ALA A 32 9.61 -11.57 -0.76
N ARG A 33 9.09 -10.41 -0.33
CA ARG A 33 8.85 -10.08 1.08
C ARG A 33 7.38 -9.96 1.45
N LEU A 34 6.46 -10.23 0.53
CA LEU A 34 5.04 -10.15 0.82
C LEU A 34 4.57 -11.39 1.58
N GLU A 35 4.32 -11.22 2.88
CA GLU A 35 3.64 -12.19 3.72
C GLU A 35 2.13 -12.19 3.46
N ILE A 36 1.56 -13.40 3.39
CA ILE A 36 0.12 -13.62 3.40
C ILE A 36 -0.38 -13.24 4.80
N LYS A 37 -1.22 -12.19 4.89
CA LYS A 37 -1.68 -11.53 6.14
C LYS A 37 -0.79 -10.35 6.59
N GLY A 38 -0.83 -9.23 5.86
CA GLY A 38 -0.05 -8.04 6.20
C GLY A 38 -0.53 -6.73 5.58
N ILE A 39 -0.21 -5.62 6.23
CA ILE A 39 -0.40 -4.24 5.76
C ILE A 39 0.93 -3.69 5.31
N TYR A 40 0.95 -3.20 4.07
CA TYR A 40 2.07 -2.56 3.41
C TYR A 40 1.64 -1.18 2.99
N ILE A 41 2.46 -0.18 3.26
CA ILE A 41 2.25 1.18 2.76
C ILE A 41 3.37 1.48 1.77
N CYS A 42 2.99 1.89 0.57
CA CYS A 42 3.92 2.20 -0.50
C CYS A 42 3.84 3.70 -0.80
N ASN A 43 4.97 4.38 -0.81
CA ASN A 43 5.07 5.68 -1.43
C ASN A 43 5.07 5.52 -2.94
N GLU A 44 4.40 6.40 -3.67
CA GLU A 44 4.49 6.45 -5.13
C GLU A 44 5.89 6.91 -5.61
N GLU A 45 6.52 7.81 -4.87
CA GLU A 45 7.82 8.34 -5.24
C GLU A 45 8.94 7.33 -4.91
N PRO A 46 10.04 7.35 -5.68
CA PRO A 46 11.25 6.59 -5.36
C PRO A 46 11.85 6.98 -4.01
N SER A 47 12.59 6.04 -3.40
CA SER A 47 13.26 6.18 -2.10
C SER A 47 14.15 7.42 -1.95
N MET A 48 14.67 7.93 -3.07
CA MET A 48 15.53 9.12 -3.14
C MET A 48 14.77 10.45 -3.12
N LYS A 49 13.43 10.43 -3.13
CA LYS A 49 12.59 11.63 -3.13
C LYS A 49 11.76 11.73 -1.86
N GLU A 50 11.30 12.95 -1.58
CA GLU A 50 10.32 13.16 -0.53
C GLU A 50 8.98 12.55 -0.92
N GLY A 51 8.42 11.77 0.01
CA GLY A 51 7.17 11.07 -0.22
C GLY A 51 5.97 12.01 -0.35
N SER A 52 5.34 12.04 -1.52
CA SER A 52 4.20 12.92 -1.83
C SER A 52 2.85 12.21 -1.69
N HIS A 53 2.79 10.94 -2.08
CA HIS A 53 1.57 10.14 -2.12
C HIS A 53 1.77 8.74 -1.54
N TRP A 54 0.74 8.20 -0.89
CA TRP A 54 0.81 6.94 -0.15
C TRP A 54 -0.33 6.01 -0.54
N ILE A 55 0.02 4.78 -0.87
CA ILE A 55 -0.87 3.70 -1.29
C ILE A 55 -0.87 2.64 -0.19
N LEU A 56 -2.04 2.10 0.14
CA LEU A 56 -2.18 1.02 1.11
C LEU A 56 -2.46 -0.30 0.39
N ILE A 57 -1.70 -1.32 0.72
CA ILE A 57 -1.90 -2.70 0.27
C ILE A 57 -2.15 -3.56 1.51
N PHE A 58 -3.33 -4.15 1.61
CA PHE A 58 -3.69 -5.05 2.70
C PHE A 58 -3.93 -6.46 2.17
N ILE A 59 -3.00 -7.36 2.48
CA ILE A 59 -3.01 -8.75 2.01
C ILE A 59 -3.69 -9.61 3.07
N GLN A 60 -4.73 -10.33 2.68
CA GLN A 60 -5.38 -11.38 3.46
C GLN A 60 -5.25 -12.73 2.74
N PRO A 61 -5.49 -13.86 3.43
CA PRO A 61 -5.41 -15.19 2.81
C PRO A 61 -6.25 -15.37 1.55
N GLU A 62 -7.42 -14.71 1.48
CA GLU A 62 -8.38 -14.90 0.39
C GLU A 62 -8.45 -13.75 -0.60
N LYS A 63 -7.89 -12.58 -0.26
CA LYS A 63 -8.02 -11.36 -1.06
C LYS A 63 -6.93 -10.36 -0.69
N THR A 64 -6.58 -9.53 -1.65
CA THR A 64 -5.71 -8.38 -1.45
C THR A 64 -6.52 -7.12 -1.70
N TYR A 65 -6.47 -6.18 -0.76
CA TYR A 65 -7.04 -4.86 -0.94
C TYR A 65 -5.96 -3.90 -1.38
N PHE A 66 -6.26 -3.14 -2.43
CA PHE A 66 -5.44 -2.04 -2.90
C PHE A 66 -6.25 -0.76 -2.74
N VAL A 67 -5.73 0.18 -1.95
CA VAL A 67 -6.40 1.43 -1.64
C VAL A 67 -5.51 2.58 -2.05
N ASP A 68 -6.03 3.37 -2.98
CA ASP A 68 -5.48 4.66 -3.37
C ASP A 68 -6.56 5.73 -3.16
N SER A 69 -6.20 6.83 -2.50
CA SER A 69 -7.12 7.95 -2.25
C SER A 69 -7.47 8.73 -3.51
N PHE A 70 -6.68 8.63 -4.59
CA PHE A 70 -6.99 9.21 -5.89
C PHE A 70 -7.83 8.29 -6.78
N GLY A 71 -7.99 7.02 -6.39
CA GLY A 71 -8.79 6.03 -7.11
C GLY A 71 -8.09 5.39 -8.30
N TYR A 72 -6.76 5.46 -8.40
CA TYR A 72 -5.99 4.74 -9.40
C TYR A 72 -5.87 3.25 -9.05
N ASP A 73 -5.85 2.43 -10.10
CA ASP A 73 -5.64 0.99 -9.99
C ASP A 73 -4.14 0.65 -9.89
N PRO A 74 -3.76 -0.56 -9.42
CA PRO A 74 -2.35 -0.96 -9.27
C PRO A 74 -1.49 -0.85 -10.54
N ASP A 75 -2.12 -0.92 -11.72
CA ASP A 75 -1.42 -0.83 -13.01
C ASP A 75 -0.83 0.57 -13.24
N TYR A 76 -1.48 1.62 -12.75
CA TYR A 76 -0.96 2.99 -12.79
C TYR A 76 0.45 3.10 -12.19
N TYR A 77 0.70 2.32 -11.13
CA TYR A 77 1.97 2.27 -10.40
C TYR A 77 2.90 1.14 -10.85
N GLY A 78 2.54 0.36 -11.88
CA GLY A 78 3.29 -0.83 -12.29
C GLY A 78 3.33 -1.94 -11.23
N LEU A 79 2.36 -1.95 -10.31
CA LEU A 79 2.27 -2.93 -9.21
C LEU A 79 1.41 -4.15 -9.58
N GLU A 80 0.65 -4.09 -10.66
CA GLU A 80 -0.31 -5.14 -11.05
C GLU A 80 0.35 -6.54 -11.11
N ASN A 81 1.42 -6.69 -11.87
CA ASN A 81 2.18 -7.95 -11.97
C ASN A 81 2.82 -8.35 -10.63
N LYS A 82 3.21 -7.38 -9.81
CA LYS A 82 3.80 -7.64 -8.48
C LYS A 82 2.78 -8.18 -7.49
N LEU A 83 1.51 -7.77 -7.60
CA LEU A 83 0.44 -8.24 -6.71
C LEU A 83 -0.19 -9.55 -7.21
N LYS A 84 -0.25 -9.79 -8.52
CA LYS A 84 -0.78 -11.04 -9.10
C LYS A 84 -0.06 -12.30 -8.60
N VAL A 85 1.21 -12.21 -8.19
CA VAL A 85 1.97 -13.35 -7.63
C VAL A 85 1.36 -13.90 -6.33
N LEU A 86 0.57 -13.08 -5.61
CA LEU A 86 -0.13 -13.48 -4.39
C LEU A 86 -1.26 -14.50 -4.68
N LYS A 87 -1.70 -14.62 -5.94
CA LYS A 87 -2.78 -15.51 -6.39
C LYS A 87 -4.13 -15.30 -5.68
N THR A 88 -4.29 -14.18 -4.98
CA THR A 88 -5.56 -13.74 -4.41
C THR A 88 -6.21 -12.71 -5.33
N PRO A 89 -7.55 -12.67 -5.42
CA PRO A 89 -8.27 -11.55 -6.02
C PRO A 89 -7.80 -10.20 -5.46
N ILE A 90 -7.55 -9.24 -6.33
CA ILE A 90 -7.21 -7.86 -5.94
C ILE A 90 -8.49 -7.04 -6.00
N LEU A 91 -8.84 -6.42 -4.88
CA LEU A 91 -9.99 -5.53 -4.74
C LEU A 91 -9.49 -4.10 -4.68
N THR A 92 -9.89 -3.27 -5.63
CA THR A 92 -9.54 -1.85 -5.70
C THR A 92 -10.71 -0.99 -5.23
N PHE A 93 -10.40 0.16 -4.64
CA PHE A 93 -11.40 1.15 -4.25
C PHE A 93 -11.44 2.26 -5.31
N SER A 94 -12.50 2.31 -6.10
CA SER A 94 -12.69 3.32 -7.15
C SER A 94 -13.22 4.67 -6.64
N LYS A 95 -13.46 4.78 -5.32
CA LYS A 95 -13.95 6.02 -4.71
C LYS A 95 -12.78 6.98 -4.49
N VAL A 96 -12.81 8.11 -5.20
CA VAL A 96 -11.87 9.22 -4.98
C VAL A 96 -12.15 9.86 -3.62
N LEU A 97 -11.15 9.86 -2.75
CA LEU A 97 -11.19 10.43 -1.40
C LEU A 97 -10.40 11.74 -1.29
N GLN A 98 -9.49 11.98 -2.22
CA GLN A 98 -8.66 13.19 -2.30
C GLN A 98 -8.63 13.74 -3.73
N ASN A 99 -8.51 15.06 -3.87
CA ASN A 99 -8.36 15.67 -5.19
C ASN A 99 -6.90 15.53 -5.66
N PRO A 100 -6.62 14.91 -6.81
CA PRO A 100 -5.24 14.75 -7.32
C PRO A 100 -4.59 16.07 -7.76
N PHE A 101 -5.33 17.18 -7.81
CA PHE A 101 -4.84 18.49 -8.27
C PHE A 101 -4.79 19.57 -7.17
N SER A 102 -5.00 19.20 -5.91
CA SER A 102 -4.98 20.13 -4.76
C SER A 102 -3.58 20.37 -4.21
#